data_AF-A0A382MQM6-F1
#
_entry.id   AF-A0A382MQM6-F1
#
_cell.length_a   1.000
_cell.length_b   1.000
_cell.length_c   1.000
_cell.angle_alpha   90.00
_cell.angle_beta   90.00
_cell.angle_gamma   90.00
#
_symmetry.space_group_name_H-M   'P 1'
#
loop_
_entity.id
_entity.type
_entity.pdbx_description
1 polymer ?
#
loop_
_entity_poly.entity_id
_entity_poly.type
_entity_poly.pdbx_seq_one_letter_code
_entity_poly.pdbx_strand_id
1 'polypeptide(L)'
;MGQHSRWEHFHERLTHLTAHIVGAKESEVVVMNALTVNLHLLLVSFYQPNNKRNKIVIEKGAFPSDQYAIKSQIKYHGFDPKDCLIEIEPKHDSKILETKDIIDTILQVGDELATILFGGVNYYTGQAFDIKSITETGKTVGAFVGFDLAHAAGNLALALHNSEVDFAAWCSYKYLCAGPGAPSGIFIHERHHKWSGPRLEGWWGHNKSTRFEMGSNFDG
;
A
#
# COMPACT_ATOMS: atom_id res chain seq x y z
N MET A 1 -28.46 21.83 -13.46
CA MET A 1 -27.59 21.06 -12.55
C MET A 1 -26.88 19.99 -13.37
N GLY A 2 -25.57 19.84 -13.20
CA GLY A 2 -24.72 19.04 -14.08
C GLY A 2 -25.14 17.57 -14.20
N GLN A 3 -24.82 16.94 -15.33
CA GLN A 3 -25.07 15.53 -15.63
C GLN A 3 -24.17 14.60 -14.78
N HIS A 4 -24.24 14.71 -13.44
CA HIS A 4 -23.38 14.00 -12.48
C HIS A 4 -23.51 12.48 -12.59
N SER A 5 -24.72 12.00 -12.85
CA SER A 5 -25.01 10.59 -13.10
C SER A 5 -24.18 9.94 -14.23
N ARG A 6 -23.59 10.75 -15.14
CA ARG A 6 -22.74 10.24 -16.23
C ARG A 6 -21.33 9.85 -15.78
N TRP A 7 -20.81 10.44 -14.71
CA TRP A 7 -19.41 10.29 -14.31
C TRP A 7 -19.23 9.80 -12.87
N GLU A 8 -20.21 9.99 -11.99
CA GLU A 8 -20.14 9.58 -10.58
C GLU A 8 -19.77 8.11 -10.41
N HIS A 9 -20.48 7.21 -11.10
CA HIS A 9 -20.27 5.76 -11.03
C HIS A 9 -19.15 5.27 -11.96
N PHE A 10 -18.41 6.16 -12.63
CA PHE A 10 -17.45 5.73 -13.65
C PHE A 10 -16.33 4.88 -13.05
N HIS A 11 -15.84 5.25 -11.87
CA HIS A 11 -14.80 4.52 -11.14
C HIS A 11 -15.25 3.09 -10.76
N GLU A 12 -16.53 2.90 -10.44
CA GLU A 12 -17.10 1.60 -10.02
C GLU A 12 -17.07 0.56 -11.15
N ARG A 13 -17.08 1.01 -12.42
CA ARG A 13 -16.95 0.12 -13.58
C ARG A 13 -15.61 -0.59 -13.64
N LEU A 14 -14.59 -0.05 -12.97
CA LEU A 14 -13.25 -0.61 -12.94
C LEU A 14 -13.04 -1.55 -11.76
N THR A 15 -13.90 -1.48 -10.73
CA THR A 15 -13.73 -2.19 -9.46
C THR A 15 -13.69 -3.71 -9.64
N HIS A 16 -14.67 -4.29 -10.35
CA HIS A 16 -14.75 -5.75 -10.54
C HIS A 16 -13.49 -6.34 -11.19
N LEU A 17 -13.07 -5.79 -12.34
CA LEU A 17 -11.89 -6.25 -13.06
C LEU A 17 -10.60 -6.02 -12.26
N THR A 18 -10.51 -4.88 -11.59
CA THR A 18 -9.35 -4.52 -10.77
C THR A 18 -9.21 -5.46 -9.58
N ALA A 19 -10.31 -5.78 -8.89
CA ALA A 19 -10.33 -6.72 -7.77
C ALA A 19 -9.87 -8.12 -8.20
N HIS A 20 -10.32 -8.57 -9.38
CA HIS A 20 -9.91 -9.85 -9.95
C HIS A 20 -8.39 -9.90 -10.22
N ILE A 21 -7.81 -8.84 -10.81
CA ILE A 21 -6.38 -8.76 -11.14
C ILE A 21 -5.49 -8.95 -9.90
N VAL A 22 -5.91 -8.41 -8.75
CA VAL A 22 -5.11 -8.44 -7.52
C VAL A 22 -5.56 -9.52 -6.53
N GLY A 23 -6.57 -10.33 -6.88
CA GLY A 23 -7.12 -11.35 -5.98
C GLY A 23 -7.71 -10.75 -4.70
N ALA A 24 -8.53 -9.71 -4.84
CA ALA A 24 -9.23 -9.01 -3.78
C ALA A 24 -10.75 -9.07 -3.95
N LYS A 25 -11.50 -8.62 -2.95
CA LYS A 25 -12.93 -8.33 -3.06
C LYS A 25 -13.14 -6.95 -3.71
N GLU A 26 -14.30 -6.75 -4.33
CA GLU A 26 -14.66 -5.47 -4.95
C GLU A 26 -14.67 -4.31 -3.95
N SER A 27 -15.11 -4.55 -2.72
CA SER A 27 -15.14 -3.55 -1.66
C SER A 27 -13.75 -3.11 -1.19
N GLU A 28 -12.70 -3.85 -1.52
CA GLU A 28 -11.33 -3.64 -1.04
C GLU A 28 -10.49 -2.83 -2.03
N VAL A 29 -10.99 -2.52 -3.23
CA VAL A 29 -10.20 -1.84 -4.27
C VAL A 29 -10.85 -0.57 -4.80
N VAL A 30 -10.02 0.42 -5.11
CA VAL A 30 -10.43 1.68 -5.75
C VAL A 30 -9.38 2.09 -6.77
N VAL A 31 -9.82 2.53 -7.95
CA VAL A 31 -8.97 3.20 -8.95
C VAL A 31 -8.99 4.71 -8.70
N MET A 32 -7.85 5.29 -8.35
CA MET A 32 -7.71 6.72 -8.04
C MET A 32 -6.26 7.21 -8.18
N ASN A 33 -6.11 8.52 -8.40
CA ASN A 33 -4.84 9.26 -8.33
C ASN A 33 -3.67 8.61 -9.11
N ALA A 34 -2.44 8.80 -8.62
CA ALA A 34 -1.22 8.16 -9.11
C ALA A 34 -0.59 7.30 -8.00
N LEU A 35 0.29 6.36 -8.38
CA LEU A 35 0.86 5.34 -7.49
C LEU A 35 1.46 5.92 -6.20
N THR A 36 2.45 6.81 -6.32
CA THR A 36 3.12 7.36 -5.13
C THR A 36 2.19 8.27 -4.31
N VAL A 37 1.23 8.96 -4.97
CA VAL A 37 0.19 9.71 -4.25
C VAL A 37 -0.63 8.77 -3.38
N ASN A 38 -1.03 7.62 -3.91
CA ASN A 38 -1.76 6.61 -3.18
C ASN A 38 -0.93 5.99 -2.05
N LEU A 39 0.35 5.71 -2.26
CA LEU A 39 1.24 5.25 -1.19
C LEU A 39 1.31 6.27 -0.04
N HIS A 40 1.37 7.58 -0.35
CA HIS A 40 1.30 8.60 0.69
C HIS A 40 0.00 8.54 1.48
N LEU A 41 -1.15 8.47 0.80
CA LEU A 41 -2.45 8.40 1.46
C LEU A 41 -2.58 7.15 2.33
N LEU A 42 -2.09 6.00 1.86
CA LEU A 42 -2.08 4.75 2.61
C LEU A 42 -1.15 4.84 3.82
N LEU A 43 0.05 5.41 3.67
CA LEU A 43 0.99 5.56 4.79
C LEU A 43 0.48 6.52 5.86
N VAL A 44 -0.33 7.53 5.54
CA VAL A 44 -1.00 8.36 6.57
C VAL A 44 -1.87 7.50 7.49
N SER A 45 -2.49 6.43 6.97
CA SER A 45 -3.32 5.51 7.75
C SER A 45 -2.50 4.36 8.36
N PHE A 46 -1.58 3.75 7.61
CA PHE A 46 -0.93 2.49 8.00
C PHE A 46 0.49 2.64 8.55
N TYR A 47 1.05 3.86 8.57
CA TYR A 47 2.22 4.20 9.38
C TYR A 47 1.77 5.09 10.53
N GLN A 48 1.50 4.46 11.68
CA GLN A 48 1.08 5.13 12.92
C GLN A 48 2.18 5.05 13.97
N PRO A 49 3.31 5.76 13.77
CA PRO A 49 4.44 5.63 14.66
C PRO A 49 4.18 6.22 16.05
N ASN A 50 4.84 5.64 17.05
CA ASN A 50 4.97 6.20 18.39
C ASN A 50 6.41 6.05 18.89
N ASN A 51 6.70 6.46 20.13
CA ASN A 51 8.06 6.43 20.68
C ASN A 51 8.70 5.03 20.73
N LYS A 52 7.90 3.96 20.73
CA LYS A 52 8.38 2.57 20.74
C LYS A 52 8.31 1.92 19.36
N ARG A 53 7.18 2.10 18.66
CA ARG A 53 6.91 1.46 17.36
C ARG A 53 6.93 2.51 16.27
N ASN A 54 8.07 2.70 15.61
CA ASN A 54 8.25 3.73 14.58
C ASN A 54 9.02 3.25 13.35
N LYS A 55 9.48 2.00 13.33
CA LYS A 55 10.32 1.50 12.24
C LYS A 55 9.50 1.13 11.01
N ILE A 56 10.11 1.32 9.83
CA ILE A 56 9.61 0.82 8.55
C ILE A 56 10.68 -0.09 7.95
N VAL A 57 10.27 -1.28 7.50
CA VAL A 57 11.15 -2.25 6.83
C VAL A 57 10.85 -2.28 5.33
N ILE A 58 11.89 -2.14 4.50
CA ILE A 58 11.85 -2.18 3.03
C ILE A 58 13.01 -3.01 2.46
N GLU A 59 12.98 -3.37 1.17
CA GLU A 59 14.16 -3.89 0.47
C GLU A 59 15.16 -2.77 0.14
N LYS A 60 16.46 -3.02 0.31
CA LYS A 60 17.49 -2.10 -0.17
C LYS A 60 17.45 -2.03 -1.69
N GLY A 61 17.46 -0.81 -2.21
CA GLY A 61 17.26 -0.58 -3.64
C GLY A 61 15.80 -0.69 -4.06
N ALA A 62 14.85 -0.50 -3.14
CA ALA A 62 13.47 -0.15 -3.47
C ALA A 62 13.45 1.04 -4.45
N PHE A 63 12.40 1.13 -5.26
CA PHE A 63 12.29 2.17 -6.28
C PHE A 63 12.40 3.57 -5.63
N PRO A 64 13.12 4.54 -6.26
CA PRO A 64 13.42 5.81 -5.60
C PRO A 64 12.18 6.56 -5.08
N SER A 65 11.07 6.54 -5.82
CA SER A 65 9.83 7.22 -5.42
C SER A 65 9.27 6.68 -4.10
N ASP A 66 9.31 5.37 -3.91
CA ASP A 66 8.88 4.66 -2.70
C ASP A 66 9.75 5.06 -1.51
N GLN A 67 11.08 5.06 -1.71
CA GLN A 67 12.00 5.54 -0.68
C GLN A 67 11.75 7.00 -0.30
N TYR A 68 11.48 7.86 -1.28
CA TYR A 68 11.17 9.28 -1.03
C TYR A 68 9.86 9.42 -0.25
N ALA A 69 8.83 8.65 -0.61
CA ALA A 69 7.55 8.66 0.09
C ALA A 69 7.70 8.22 1.55
N ILE A 70 8.43 7.12 1.79
CA ILE A 70 8.69 6.60 3.14
C ILE A 70 9.51 7.58 3.96
N LYS A 71 10.64 8.07 3.43
CA LYS A 71 11.52 9.03 4.12
C LYS A 71 10.78 10.33 4.46
N SER A 72 9.88 10.80 3.60
CA SER A 72 9.08 11.99 3.88
C SER A 72 7.93 11.74 4.84
N GLN A 73 7.31 10.56 4.84
CA GLN A 73 6.33 10.16 5.86
C GLN A 73 6.95 10.07 7.25
N ILE A 74 8.12 9.42 7.39
CA ILE A 74 8.86 9.36 8.66
C ILE A 74 9.11 10.78 9.21
N LYS A 75 9.58 11.70 8.35
CA LYS A 75 9.79 13.11 8.72
C LYS A 75 8.50 13.85 9.05
N TYR A 76 7.43 13.60 8.29
CA TYR A 76 6.11 14.20 8.53
C TYR A 76 5.58 13.84 9.92
N HIS A 77 5.85 12.62 10.39
CA HIS A 77 5.53 12.16 11.75
C HIS A 77 6.56 12.57 12.82
N GLY A 78 7.58 13.38 12.47
CA GLY A 78 8.54 13.94 13.43
C GLY A 78 9.74 13.04 13.78
N PHE A 79 9.98 11.97 13.02
CA PHE A 79 11.10 11.05 13.23
C PHE A 79 12.23 11.26 12.20
N ASP A 80 13.45 10.79 12.50
CA ASP A 80 14.56 10.75 11.54
C ASP A 80 14.56 9.42 10.76
N PRO A 81 14.53 9.43 9.42
CA PRO A 81 14.67 8.23 8.62
C PRO A 81 15.91 7.40 8.93
N LYS A 82 16.99 7.98 9.43
CA LYS A 82 18.20 7.23 9.81
C LYS A 82 17.95 6.23 10.94
N ASP A 83 17.00 6.52 11.83
CA ASP A 83 16.71 5.69 13.00
C ASP A 83 15.54 4.72 12.74
N CYS A 84 14.61 5.13 11.87
CA CYS A 84 13.35 4.45 11.63
C CYS A 84 13.34 3.59 10.35
N LEU A 85 14.14 3.91 9.33
CA LEU A 85 14.15 3.15 8.08
C LEU A 85 15.14 2.00 8.17
N ILE A 86 14.63 0.77 8.03
CA ILE A 86 15.43 -0.45 7.96
C ILE A 86 15.39 -0.95 6.51
N GLU A 87 16.54 -0.89 5.83
CA GLU A 87 16.70 -1.39 4.46
C GLU A 87 17.38 -2.76 4.51
N ILE A 88 16.69 -3.81 4.05
CA ILE A 88 17.23 -5.17 4.03
C ILE A 88 18.13 -5.33 2.81
N GLU A 89 19.40 -5.67 3.04
CA GLU A 89 20.38 -5.86 1.97
C GLU A 89 20.57 -7.36 1.65
N PRO A 90 20.80 -7.72 0.38
CA PRO A 90 21.26 -9.06 0.02
C PRO A 90 22.55 -9.41 0.78
N LYS A 91 22.61 -10.63 1.32
CA LYS A 91 23.83 -11.15 1.92
C LYS A 91 24.81 -11.61 0.84
N HIS A 92 26.11 -11.54 1.16
CA HIS A 92 27.20 -11.91 0.26
C HIS A 92 27.15 -11.15 -1.08
N ASP A 93 27.76 -11.69 -2.13
CA ASP A 93 27.72 -11.11 -3.49
C ASP A 93 26.37 -11.37 -4.22
N SER A 94 25.30 -11.71 -3.48
CA SER A 94 23.96 -11.91 -4.05
C SER A 94 23.35 -10.59 -4.52
N LYS A 95 22.50 -10.67 -5.55
CA LYS A 95 21.69 -9.54 -6.02
C LYS A 95 20.24 -9.60 -5.54
N ILE A 96 19.84 -10.68 -4.88
CA ILE A 96 18.46 -10.94 -4.44
C ILE A 96 18.42 -11.23 -2.94
N LEU A 97 17.28 -10.93 -2.32
CA LEU A 97 17.04 -11.21 -0.90
C LEU A 97 16.54 -12.64 -0.70
N GLU A 98 17.05 -13.37 0.28
CA GLU A 98 16.39 -14.61 0.68
C GLU A 98 15.16 -14.30 1.53
N THR A 99 14.04 -15.01 1.30
CA THR A 99 12.82 -14.85 2.13
C THR A 99 13.12 -15.04 3.61
N LYS A 100 14.04 -15.95 3.95
CA LYS A 100 14.50 -16.19 5.32
C LYS A 100 15.10 -14.93 5.94
N ASP A 101 15.91 -14.18 5.21
CA ASP A 101 16.54 -12.96 5.71
C ASP A 101 15.52 -11.85 5.97
N ILE A 102 14.47 -11.78 5.14
CA ILE A 102 13.35 -10.86 5.33
C ILE A 102 12.59 -11.23 6.61
N ILE A 103 12.24 -12.50 6.78
CA ILE A 103 11.54 -13.01 7.97
C ILE A 103 12.36 -12.78 9.23
N ASP A 104 13.64 -13.14 9.22
CA ASP A 104 14.55 -12.97 10.35
C ASP A 104 14.65 -11.49 10.76
N THR A 105 14.72 -10.57 9.78
CA THR A 105 14.76 -9.13 10.06
C THR A 105 13.46 -8.65 10.70
N ILE A 106 12.29 -9.07 10.18
CA ILE A 106 10.99 -8.70 10.74
C ILE A 106 10.89 -9.14 12.20
N LEU A 107 11.27 -10.38 12.49
CA LEU A 107 11.26 -10.93 13.86
C LEU A 107 12.26 -10.22 14.78
N GLN A 108 13.43 -9.83 14.25
CA GLN A 108 14.45 -9.12 15.01
C GLN A 108 14.02 -7.68 15.36
N VAL A 109 13.38 -6.95 14.44
CA VAL A 109 12.85 -5.60 14.73
C VAL A 109 11.65 -5.69 15.69
N GLY A 110 10.85 -6.75 15.57
CA GLY A 110 9.86 -7.11 16.56
C GLY A 110 8.83 -6.00 16.80
N ASP A 111 8.63 -5.65 18.07
CA ASP A 111 7.56 -4.72 18.48
C ASP A 111 7.87 -3.23 18.21
N GLU A 112 9.07 -2.92 17.70
CA GLU A 112 9.42 -1.59 17.18
C GLU A 112 8.92 -1.36 15.74
N LEU A 113 8.52 -2.42 15.02
CA LEU A 113 8.13 -2.35 13.61
C LEU A 113 6.71 -1.80 13.43
N ALA A 114 6.56 -0.60 12.90
CA ALA A 114 5.25 -0.01 12.62
C ALA A 114 4.65 -0.57 11.32
N THR A 115 5.45 -0.57 10.25
CA THR A 115 4.96 -0.87 8.91
C THR A 115 6.02 -1.61 8.10
N ILE A 116 5.60 -2.55 7.26
CA ILE A 116 6.41 -3.13 6.20
C ILE A 116 5.87 -2.57 4.88
N LEU A 117 6.76 -2.08 4.02
CA LEU A 117 6.41 -1.68 2.66
C LEU A 117 7.44 -2.23 1.67
N PHE A 118 7.07 -3.30 0.98
CA PHE A 118 7.93 -3.98 0.01
C PHE A 118 7.38 -3.83 -1.40
N GLY A 119 8.25 -3.93 -2.41
CA GLY A 119 7.77 -4.27 -3.75
C GLY A 119 7.08 -5.64 -3.77
N GLY A 120 6.06 -5.85 -4.60
CA GLY A 120 5.61 -7.20 -4.97
C GLY A 120 6.62 -7.89 -5.88
N VAL A 121 7.26 -7.10 -6.74
CA VAL A 121 8.41 -7.48 -7.58
C VAL A 121 9.41 -6.33 -7.54
N ASN A 122 10.67 -6.59 -7.22
CA ASN A 122 11.70 -5.56 -7.28
C ASN A 122 11.94 -5.11 -8.74
N TYR A 123 11.90 -3.80 -8.98
CA TYR A 123 11.93 -3.23 -10.33
C TYR A 123 13.24 -3.49 -11.10
N TYR A 124 14.36 -3.65 -10.39
CA TYR A 124 15.68 -3.79 -10.99
C TYR A 124 16.09 -5.27 -11.12
N THR A 125 15.92 -6.05 -10.05
CA THR A 125 16.36 -7.45 -10.03
C THR A 125 15.32 -8.40 -10.62
N GLY A 126 14.06 -7.96 -10.74
CA GLY A 126 12.95 -8.80 -11.18
C GLY A 126 12.52 -9.83 -10.13
N GLN A 127 13.08 -9.79 -8.92
CA GLN A 127 12.72 -10.72 -7.85
C GLN A 127 11.27 -10.51 -7.42
N ALA A 128 10.45 -11.56 -7.54
CA ALA A 128 9.15 -11.63 -6.90
C ALA A 128 9.32 -12.00 -5.43
N PHE A 129 8.70 -11.24 -4.54
CA PHE A 129 8.75 -11.50 -3.10
C PHE A 129 7.58 -12.36 -2.64
N ASP A 130 7.79 -13.16 -1.59
CA ASP A 130 6.76 -13.99 -0.99
C ASP A 130 5.82 -13.14 -0.12
N ILE A 131 4.83 -12.52 -0.77
CA ILE A 131 3.83 -11.63 -0.16
C ILE A 131 3.17 -12.28 1.06
N LYS A 132 2.82 -13.58 0.95
CA LYS A 132 2.09 -14.27 2.02
C LYS A 132 2.98 -14.45 3.25
N SER A 133 4.19 -15.00 3.07
CA SER A 133 5.10 -15.23 4.20
C SER A 133 5.52 -13.93 4.89
N ILE A 134 5.75 -12.85 4.13
CA ILE A 134 6.06 -11.51 4.68
C ILE A 134 4.88 -10.96 5.48
N THR A 135 3.66 -11.09 4.93
CA THR A 135 2.44 -10.62 5.59
C THR A 135 2.17 -11.36 6.90
N GLU A 136 2.21 -12.70 6.87
CA GLU A 136 2.01 -13.52 8.06
C GLU A 136 3.03 -13.16 9.16
N THR A 137 4.31 -13.03 8.80
CA THR A 137 5.37 -12.69 9.75
C THR A 137 5.20 -11.28 10.33
N GLY A 138 4.95 -10.27 9.49
CA GLY A 138 4.74 -8.89 9.94
C GLY A 138 3.59 -8.75 10.93
N LYS A 139 2.49 -9.48 10.68
CA LYS A 139 1.35 -9.52 11.58
C LYS A 139 1.68 -10.15 12.93
N THR A 140 2.57 -11.15 13.00
CA THR A 140 2.96 -11.75 14.30
C THR A 140 3.65 -10.76 15.23
N VAL A 141 4.32 -9.73 14.68
CA VAL A 141 4.98 -8.67 15.46
C VAL A 141 4.12 -7.42 15.62
N GLY A 142 2.90 -7.43 15.07
CA GLY A 142 1.92 -6.33 15.15
C GLY A 142 2.16 -5.18 14.18
N ALA A 143 2.94 -5.39 13.12
CA ALA A 143 3.14 -4.39 12.07
C ALA A 143 2.01 -4.44 11.04
N PHE A 144 1.69 -3.29 10.45
CA PHE A 144 0.91 -3.26 9.20
C PHE A 144 1.80 -3.65 8.02
N VAL A 145 1.28 -4.46 7.10
CA VAL A 145 2.04 -4.99 5.97
C VAL A 145 1.40 -4.57 4.65
N GLY A 146 2.14 -3.81 3.85
CA GLY A 146 1.70 -3.40 2.54
C GLY A 146 2.75 -3.51 1.46
N PHE A 147 2.29 -3.38 0.21
CA PHE A 147 3.11 -3.60 -0.96
C PHE A 147 2.92 -2.54 -2.05
N ASP A 148 4.03 -2.12 -2.66
CA ASP A 148 4.01 -1.50 -3.99
C ASP A 148 3.96 -2.62 -5.05
N LEU A 149 2.85 -2.71 -5.75
CA LEU A 149 2.57 -3.73 -6.74
C LEU A 149 2.76 -3.23 -8.18
N ALA A 150 3.53 -2.16 -8.41
CA ALA A 150 3.74 -1.58 -9.74
C ALA A 150 4.27 -2.60 -10.76
N HIS A 151 5.12 -3.53 -10.34
CA HIS A 151 5.65 -4.59 -11.19
C HIS A 151 4.93 -5.95 -11.00
N ALA A 152 3.92 -6.01 -10.13
CA ALA A 152 3.20 -7.25 -9.79
C ALA A 152 1.76 -7.28 -10.35
N ALA A 153 1.02 -6.17 -10.25
CA ALA A 153 -0.36 -6.10 -10.76
C ALA A 153 -0.41 -6.28 -12.28
N GLY A 154 -1.13 -7.30 -12.75
CA GLY A 154 -1.18 -7.68 -14.16
C GLY A 154 0.03 -8.50 -14.65
N ASN A 155 0.96 -8.84 -13.76
CA ASN A 155 2.15 -9.65 -14.07
C ASN A 155 2.15 -10.98 -13.30
N LEU A 156 1.90 -10.93 -11.99
CA LEU A 156 1.82 -12.11 -11.13
C LEU A 156 0.36 -12.46 -10.83
N ALA A 157 0.10 -13.75 -10.58
CA ALA A 157 -1.13 -14.16 -9.92
C ALA A 157 -1.08 -13.73 -8.45
N LEU A 158 -1.92 -12.76 -8.09
CA LEU A 158 -2.00 -12.19 -6.75
C LEU A 158 -3.22 -12.75 -6.01
N ALA A 159 -3.14 -12.73 -4.68
CA ALA A 159 -4.21 -13.19 -3.80
C ALA A 159 -4.28 -12.30 -2.54
N LEU A 160 -4.33 -10.97 -2.70
CA LEU A 160 -4.15 -10.02 -1.60
C LEU A 160 -5.09 -10.25 -0.42
N HIS A 161 -6.37 -10.54 -0.70
CA HIS A 161 -7.36 -10.84 0.34
C HIS A 161 -6.99 -12.10 1.12
N ASN A 162 -6.71 -13.20 0.42
CA ASN A 162 -6.39 -14.49 1.04
C ASN A 162 -5.02 -14.51 1.74
N SER A 163 -4.08 -13.69 1.27
CA SER A 163 -2.79 -13.46 1.93
C SER A 163 -2.89 -12.51 3.11
N GLU A 164 -4.08 -11.96 3.39
CA GLU A 164 -4.35 -11.04 4.48
C GLU A 164 -3.49 -9.77 4.49
N VAL A 165 -3.06 -9.29 3.32
CA VAL A 165 -2.31 -8.03 3.16
C VAL A 165 -3.11 -6.88 3.76
N ASP A 166 -2.50 -5.91 4.43
CA ASP A 166 -3.27 -4.79 5.01
C ASP A 166 -3.64 -3.75 3.96
N PHE A 167 -2.68 -3.37 3.12
CA PHE A 167 -2.86 -2.41 2.03
C PHE A 167 -1.90 -2.65 0.86
N ALA A 168 -2.25 -2.16 -0.32
CA ALA A 168 -1.33 -2.13 -1.45
C ALA A 168 -1.68 -1.00 -2.43
N ALA A 169 -0.74 -0.64 -3.29
CA ALA A 169 -0.99 0.27 -4.41
C ALA A 169 -0.24 -0.20 -5.67
N TRP A 170 -0.74 0.16 -6.84
CA TRP A 170 -0.06 -0.11 -8.12
C TRP A 170 -0.36 0.97 -9.17
N CYS A 171 0.54 1.13 -10.13
CA CYS A 171 0.27 1.90 -11.33
C CYS A 171 -0.44 1.05 -12.40
N SER A 172 -1.19 1.69 -13.30
CA SER A 172 -1.87 1.01 -14.41
C SER A 172 -1.13 1.11 -15.76
N TYR A 173 -0.07 1.92 -15.84
CA TYR A 173 0.63 2.19 -17.10
C TYR A 173 1.76 1.21 -17.46
N LYS A 174 2.01 0.20 -16.61
CA LYS A 174 3.00 -0.87 -16.84
C LYS A 174 2.31 -2.09 -17.46
N TYR A 175 2.25 -3.21 -16.74
CA TYR A 175 1.66 -4.48 -17.22
C TYR A 175 0.15 -4.40 -17.49
N LEU A 176 -0.53 -3.39 -16.96
CA LEU A 176 -1.94 -3.12 -17.22
C LEU A 176 -2.18 -2.24 -18.46
N CYS A 177 -1.12 -1.76 -19.12
CA CYS A 177 -1.16 -1.11 -20.43
C CYS A 177 -2.12 0.10 -20.57
N ALA A 178 -2.43 0.81 -19.48
CA ALA A 178 -3.42 1.92 -19.50
C ALA A 178 -2.90 3.25 -20.08
N GLY A 179 -1.61 3.33 -20.42
CA GLY A 179 -0.96 4.53 -20.95
C GLY A 179 -0.34 5.45 -19.88
N PRO A 180 0.68 6.27 -20.22
CA PRO A 180 1.42 7.07 -19.24
C PRO A 180 0.54 7.99 -18.39
N GLY A 181 0.73 7.97 -17.07
CA GLY A 181 0.00 8.83 -16.14
C GLY A 181 -1.46 8.42 -15.89
N ALA A 182 -1.91 7.28 -16.43
CA ALA A 182 -3.24 6.75 -16.16
C ALA A 182 -3.47 6.50 -14.65
N PRO A 183 -4.73 6.56 -14.18
CA PRO A 183 -5.06 6.38 -12.77
C PRO A 183 -4.50 5.09 -12.17
N SER A 184 -3.96 5.19 -10.96
CA SER A 184 -3.47 4.09 -10.14
C SER A 184 -4.62 3.33 -9.47
N GLY A 185 -4.35 2.16 -8.89
CA GLY A 185 -5.27 1.49 -7.98
C GLY A 185 -4.68 1.32 -6.58
N ILE A 186 -5.58 1.23 -5.59
CA ILE A 186 -5.27 0.84 -4.22
C ILE A 186 -6.07 -0.39 -3.81
N PHE A 187 -5.52 -1.10 -2.83
CA PHE A 187 -6.16 -2.15 -2.08
C PHE A 187 -6.09 -1.81 -0.59
N ILE A 188 -7.20 -2.01 0.13
CA ILE A 188 -7.28 -2.00 1.60
C ILE A 188 -8.12 -3.19 2.00
N HIS A 189 -7.61 -4.07 2.85
CA HIS A 189 -8.34 -5.25 3.26
C HIS A 189 -9.61 -4.89 4.05
N GLU A 190 -10.69 -5.65 3.83
CA GLU A 190 -12.01 -5.37 4.42
C GLU A 190 -12.03 -5.31 5.95
N ARG A 191 -11.03 -5.92 6.62
CA ARG A 191 -10.85 -5.86 8.07
C ARG A 191 -10.62 -4.42 8.57
N HIS A 192 -10.12 -3.55 7.69
CA HIS A 192 -9.83 -2.13 7.95
C HIS A 192 -10.95 -1.19 7.50
N HIS A 193 -12.08 -1.68 6.97
CA HIS A 193 -13.18 -0.81 6.52
C HIS A 193 -13.80 0.03 7.64
N LYS A 194 -13.74 -0.45 8.89
CA LYS A 194 -14.12 0.32 10.08
C LYS A 194 -12.90 1.01 10.68
N TRP A 195 -12.27 1.89 9.91
CA TRP A 195 -11.07 2.61 10.30
C TRP A 195 -11.41 3.79 11.23
N SER A 196 -10.72 3.89 12.37
CA SER A 196 -10.83 5.01 13.31
C SER A 196 -9.52 5.78 13.49
N GLY A 197 -8.47 5.41 12.76
CA GLY A 197 -7.19 6.10 12.80
C GLY A 197 -7.15 7.33 11.87
N PRO A 198 -6.02 8.04 11.82
CA PRO A 198 -5.80 9.14 10.89
C PRO A 198 -6.04 8.72 9.43
N ARG A 199 -6.70 9.61 8.66
CA ARG A 199 -6.82 9.57 7.20
C ARG A 199 -7.03 10.99 6.69
N LEU A 200 -6.70 11.26 5.43
CA LEU A 200 -7.02 12.55 4.81
C LEU A 200 -8.41 12.46 4.16
N GLU A 201 -9.34 13.28 4.64
CA GLU A 201 -10.74 13.22 4.25
C GLU A 201 -11.07 14.24 3.15
N GLY A 202 -12.00 13.87 2.28
CA GLY A 202 -12.52 14.72 1.23
C GLY A 202 -13.92 14.27 0.83
N TRP A 203 -14.68 15.13 0.16
CA TRP A 203 -16.09 14.88 -0.16
C TRP A 203 -16.38 13.54 -0.87
N TRP A 204 -15.43 13.04 -1.66
CA TRP A 204 -15.58 11.75 -2.36
C TRP A 204 -15.40 10.52 -1.46
N GLY A 205 -14.86 10.70 -0.26
CA GLY A 205 -14.83 9.70 0.81
C GLY A 205 -16.13 9.70 1.64
N HIS A 206 -17.02 10.66 1.44
CA HIS A 206 -18.29 10.74 2.16
C HIS A 206 -19.26 9.66 1.67
N ASN A 207 -20.18 9.28 2.56
CA ASN A 207 -21.28 8.37 2.31
C ASN A 207 -22.01 8.72 1.00
N LYS A 208 -22.07 7.74 0.09
CA LYS A 208 -22.62 7.94 -1.26
C LYS A 208 -24.07 8.44 -1.24
N SER A 209 -24.86 8.03 -0.25
CA SER A 209 -26.28 8.39 -0.16
C SER A 209 -26.53 9.85 0.24
N THR A 210 -25.59 10.47 0.97
CA THR A 210 -25.74 11.83 1.53
C THR A 210 -24.71 12.83 0.97
N ARG A 211 -23.74 12.38 0.16
CA ARG A 211 -22.63 13.22 -0.37
C ARG A 211 -23.07 14.54 -1.00
N PHE A 212 -24.21 14.53 -1.71
CA PHE A 212 -24.72 15.72 -2.40
C PHE A 212 -25.65 16.59 -1.54
N GLU A 213 -25.90 16.22 -0.29
CA GLU A 213 -26.55 17.10 0.70
C GLU A 213 -25.62 18.25 1.12
N MET A 214 -24.31 18.12 0.88
CA MET A 214 -23.29 19.16 1.11
C MET A 214 -23.27 19.69 2.57
N GLY A 215 -23.57 18.81 3.53
CA GLY A 215 -23.40 19.12 4.95
C GLY A 215 -21.94 19.32 5.36
N SER A 216 -21.71 20.03 6.46
CA SER A 216 -20.37 20.32 6.98
C SER A 216 -19.71 19.14 7.71
N ASN A 217 -20.50 18.15 8.12
CA ASN A 217 -20.03 17.01 8.89
C ASN A 217 -19.66 15.87 7.93
N PHE A 218 -18.50 15.26 8.17
CA PHE A 218 -18.08 14.09 7.41
C PHE A 218 -18.74 12.82 7.97
N ASP A 219 -19.33 12.02 7.09
CA ASP A 219 -19.88 10.68 7.34
C ASP A 219 -19.25 9.76 6.28
N GLY A 220 -18.45 8.78 6.69
CA GLY A 220 -17.67 7.95 5.75
C GLY A 220 -17.06 6.74 6.43
#